data_AF-R9KY57-F1
#
_entry.id   AF-R9KY57-F1
#
_cell.length_a   1.000
_cell.length_b   1.000
_cell.length_c   1.000
_cell.angle_alpha   90.00
_cell.angle_beta   90.00
_cell.angle_gamma   90.00
#
_symmetry.space_group_name_H-M   'P 1'
#
loop_
_entity.id
_entity.type
_entity.pdbx_description
1 polymer ?
#
loop_
_entity_poly.entity_id
_entity_poly.type
_entity_poly.pdbx_seq_one_letter_code
_entity_poly.pdbx_strand_id
1 'polypeptide(L)'
;MRKNLKRIVLTILFLFLITSTALLTYLHFFAPGDKDLSGSWTAKLDMTDQAAVTALDWLQDIEAVSLTLEDMEQYMQGLTVEVNLTLEQTAREQGMFSCNIRSESYDACNQAAYEAFAGAFEDLLIERLKKAGYSGGTDKESIETLVTETFGMPTVSYLMSCGPQLLPSLEDLQAQYDGSGAYTTEEGVLIRQFDDGWQVSAKTEYYLRKDNTLLLSEEAGYECPMIYILQ
;
A
#
# COMPACT_ATOMS: atom_id res chain seq x y z
N MET A 1 -57.99 -5.80 41.44
CA MET A 1 -56.51 -5.77 41.34
C MET A 1 -55.95 -6.35 40.03
N ARG A 2 -56.38 -7.55 39.57
CA ARG A 2 -55.83 -8.22 38.37
C ARG A 2 -55.91 -7.42 37.05
N LYS A 3 -56.96 -6.61 36.84
CA LYS A 3 -57.11 -5.71 35.67
C LYS A 3 -56.10 -4.55 35.67
N ASN A 4 -55.84 -3.95 36.83
CA ASN A 4 -54.91 -2.82 36.95
C ASN A 4 -53.47 -3.29 36.77
N LEU A 5 -53.12 -4.47 37.32
CA LEU A 5 -51.81 -5.08 37.12
C LEU A 5 -51.53 -5.39 35.65
N LYS A 6 -52.52 -5.94 34.91
CA LYS A 6 -52.39 -6.18 33.46
C LYS A 6 -52.19 -4.90 32.65
N ARG A 7 -52.86 -3.79 33.02
CA ARG A 7 -52.66 -2.48 32.38
C ARG A 7 -51.24 -1.96 32.60
N ILE A 8 -50.74 -2.06 33.83
CA ILE A 8 -49.38 -1.62 34.18
C ILE A 8 -48.34 -2.41 33.37
N VAL A 9 -48.47 -3.74 33.31
CA VAL A 9 -47.57 -4.59 32.52
C VAL A 9 -47.61 -4.23 31.03
N LEU A 10 -48.81 -4.00 30.48
CA LEU A 10 -48.98 -3.60 29.08
C LEU A 10 -48.30 -2.24 28.79
N THR A 11 -48.43 -1.27 29.70
CA THR A 11 -47.80 0.05 29.56
C THR A 11 -46.27 -0.03 29.59
N ILE A 12 -45.70 -0.83 30.50
CA ILE A 12 -44.24 -1.04 30.59
C ILE A 12 -43.72 -1.71 29.32
N LEU A 13 -44.42 -2.74 28.82
CA LEU A 13 -44.02 -3.44 27.60
C LEU A 13 -44.07 -2.53 26.37
N PHE A 14 -45.07 -1.65 26.29
CA PHE A 14 -45.18 -0.67 25.21
C PHE A 14 -44.08 0.40 25.28
N LEU A 15 -43.76 0.90 26.48
CA LEU A 15 -42.64 1.82 26.68
C LEU A 15 -41.31 1.17 26.30
N PHE A 16 -41.06 -0.07 26.73
CA PHE A 16 -39.86 -0.81 26.36
C PHE A 16 -39.76 -1.02 24.84
N LEU A 17 -40.88 -1.35 24.18
CA LEU A 17 -40.93 -1.48 22.74
C LEU A 17 -40.60 -0.16 22.03
N ILE A 18 -41.18 0.96 22.47
CA ILE A 18 -40.87 2.28 21.90
C ILE A 18 -39.39 2.62 22.10
N THR A 19 -38.86 2.44 23.31
CA THR A 19 -37.46 2.75 23.61
C THR A 19 -36.51 1.83 22.83
N SER A 20 -36.83 0.55 22.71
CA SER A 20 -36.04 -0.41 21.92
C SER A 20 -36.08 -0.07 20.43
N THR A 21 -37.25 0.26 19.88
CA THR A 21 -37.38 0.65 18.47
C THR A 21 -36.64 1.96 18.22
N ALA A 22 -36.79 2.96 19.08
CA ALA A 22 -36.07 4.23 18.97
C ALA A 22 -34.55 4.04 19.05
N LEU A 23 -34.08 3.17 19.96
CA LEU A 23 -32.67 2.82 20.08
C LEU A 23 -32.16 2.08 18.85
N LEU A 24 -32.92 1.11 18.30
CA LEU A 24 -32.55 0.40 17.08
C LEU A 24 -32.54 1.32 15.87
N THR A 25 -33.52 2.22 15.74
CA THR A 25 -33.54 3.25 14.69
C THR A 25 -32.34 4.19 14.85
N TYR A 26 -32.01 4.60 16.08
CA TYR A 26 -30.83 5.41 16.35
C TYR A 26 -29.54 4.68 15.97
N LEU A 27 -29.37 3.42 16.39
CA LEU A 27 -28.19 2.63 16.04
C LEU A 27 -28.08 2.35 14.55
N HIS A 28 -29.19 2.09 13.87
CA HIS A 28 -29.18 1.72 12.46
C HIS A 28 -29.04 2.93 11.53
N PHE A 29 -29.69 4.05 11.85
CA PHE A 29 -29.73 5.24 11.01
C PHE A 29 -28.83 6.38 11.46
N PHE A 30 -28.51 6.48 12.77
CA PHE A 30 -27.88 7.66 13.37
C PHE A 30 -26.60 7.37 14.18
N ALA A 31 -26.17 6.11 14.36
CA ALA A 31 -24.85 5.83 14.93
C ALA A 31 -23.77 6.34 13.96
N PRO A 32 -23.07 7.44 14.25
CA PRO A 32 -22.29 8.18 13.26
C PRO A 32 -20.87 7.61 13.05
N GLY A 33 -20.44 6.62 13.83
CA GLY A 33 -19.01 6.32 13.98
C GLY A 33 -18.34 5.69 12.75
N ASP A 34 -18.97 4.71 12.12
CA ASP A 34 -18.28 3.82 11.15
C ASP A 34 -18.74 3.99 9.69
N LYS A 35 -19.72 4.85 9.40
CA LYS A 35 -20.28 4.97 8.04
C LYS A 35 -19.66 6.07 7.19
N ASP A 36 -18.96 7.04 7.79
CA ASP A 36 -18.60 8.27 7.08
C ASP A 36 -17.57 8.09 5.95
N LEU A 37 -16.46 7.36 6.03
CA LEU A 37 -15.43 7.31 4.97
C LEU A 37 -14.75 8.64 4.58
N SER A 38 -15.31 9.83 4.87
CA SER A 38 -14.64 11.09 4.55
C SER A 38 -13.28 11.18 5.24
N GLY A 39 -12.29 11.69 4.52
CA GLY A 39 -10.94 11.84 5.04
C GLY A 39 -9.87 11.66 3.98
N SER A 40 -8.63 11.92 4.39
CA SER A 40 -7.44 11.57 3.63
C SER A 40 -6.84 10.28 4.21
N TRP A 41 -6.67 9.30 3.35
CA TRP A 41 -6.32 7.94 3.70
C TRP A 41 -5.05 7.56 2.96
N THR A 42 -4.12 6.88 3.62
CA THR A 42 -2.87 6.44 3.00
C THR A 42 -2.72 4.94 3.16
N ALA A 43 -2.48 4.24 2.06
CA ALA A 43 -2.07 2.84 2.03
C ALA A 43 -0.61 2.73 1.63
N LYS A 44 0.04 1.64 2.06
CA LYS A 44 1.42 1.31 1.71
C LYS A 44 1.44 0.10 0.80
N LEU A 45 1.96 0.26 -0.41
CA LEU A 45 2.26 -0.82 -1.33
C LEU A 45 3.63 -1.38 -0.98
N ASP A 46 3.70 -2.66 -0.65
CA ASP A 46 4.98 -3.34 -0.36
C ASP A 46 5.67 -3.73 -1.66
N MET A 47 6.88 -3.20 -1.86
CA MET A 47 7.71 -3.43 -3.04
C MET A 47 8.88 -4.39 -2.76
N THR A 48 9.01 -4.88 -1.52
CA THR A 48 10.15 -5.69 -1.04
C THR A 48 10.37 -6.91 -1.92
N ASP A 49 9.34 -7.75 -2.08
CA ASP A 49 9.45 -9.02 -2.81
C ASP A 49 9.80 -8.80 -4.28
N GLN A 50 9.14 -7.84 -4.93
CA GLN A 50 9.40 -7.54 -6.34
C GLN A 50 10.84 -7.03 -6.54
N ALA A 51 11.30 -6.10 -5.71
CA ALA A 51 12.65 -5.56 -5.79
C ALA A 51 13.70 -6.66 -5.53
N ALA A 52 13.46 -7.51 -4.53
CA ALA A 52 14.35 -8.62 -4.19
C ALA A 52 14.46 -9.65 -5.31
N VAL A 53 13.33 -10.10 -5.87
CA VAL A 53 13.30 -11.05 -7.00
C VAL A 53 14.03 -10.46 -8.21
N THR A 54 13.73 -9.21 -8.56
CA THR A 54 14.31 -8.54 -9.74
C THR A 54 15.82 -8.34 -9.59
N ALA A 55 16.28 -7.90 -8.41
CA ALA A 55 17.70 -7.74 -8.12
C ALA A 55 18.45 -9.09 -8.15
N LEU A 56 17.86 -10.13 -7.54
CA LEU A 56 18.47 -11.45 -7.49
C LEU A 56 18.62 -12.06 -8.88
N ASP A 57 17.57 -12.01 -9.69
CA ASP A 57 17.55 -12.54 -11.06
C ASP A 57 18.69 -11.93 -11.89
N TRP A 58 18.83 -10.59 -11.82
CA TRP A 58 19.91 -9.88 -12.49
C TRP A 58 21.31 -10.26 -11.98
N LEU A 59 21.50 -10.40 -10.65
CA LEU A 59 22.78 -10.84 -10.10
C LEU A 59 23.13 -12.27 -10.53
N GLN A 60 22.16 -13.17 -10.54
CA GLN A 60 22.34 -14.56 -10.97
C GLN A 60 22.70 -14.65 -12.45
N ASP A 61 22.07 -13.84 -13.30
CA ASP A 61 22.35 -13.77 -14.73
C ASP A 61 23.76 -13.27 -15.06
N ILE A 62 24.24 -12.28 -14.31
CA ILE A 62 25.58 -11.72 -14.56
C ILE A 62 26.66 -12.63 -13.98
N GLU A 63 26.41 -13.28 -12.85
CA GLU A 63 27.51 -13.81 -12.04
C GLU A 63 27.35 -15.24 -11.51
N ALA A 64 26.31 -16.02 -11.83
CA ALA A 64 26.12 -17.38 -11.30
C ALA A 64 26.38 -17.44 -9.77
N VAL A 65 25.77 -16.47 -9.06
CA VAL A 65 26.03 -16.17 -7.65
C VAL A 65 25.39 -17.21 -6.73
N SER A 66 25.98 -17.45 -5.56
CA SER A 66 25.43 -18.31 -4.50
C SER A 66 24.39 -17.63 -3.59
N LEU A 67 23.93 -16.44 -3.95
CA LEU A 67 23.00 -15.64 -3.15
C LEU A 67 21.59 -16.25 -3.25
N THR A 68 20.90 -16.37 -2.13
CA THR A 68 19.52 -16.87 -2.08
C THR A 68 18.51 -15.72 -2.11
N LEU A 69 17.23 -16.03 -2.35
CA LEU A 69 16.17 -15.04 -2.26
C LEU A 69 16.04 -14.48 -0.83
N GLU A 70 16.17 -15.32 0.19
CA GLU A 70 16.11 -14.88 1.59
C GLU A 70 17.23 -13.88 1.92
N ASP A 71 18.45 -14.11 1.39
CA ASP A 71 19.53 -13.14 1.54
C ASP A 71 19.19 -11.80 0.87
N MET A 72 18.61 -11.84 -0.33
CA MET A 72 18.25 -10.63 -1.08
C MET A 72 17.10 -9.85 -0.41
N GLU A 73 16.10 -10.55 0.10
CA GLU A 73 14.97 -9.97 0.86
C GLU A 73 15.46 -9.24 2.11
N GLN A 74 16.54 -9.71 2.77
CA GLN A 74 17.12 -9.01 3.93
C GLN A 74 17.71 -7.64 3.57
N TYR A 75 18.26 -7.46 2.37
CA TYR A 75 18.70 -6.14 1.92
C TYR A 75 17.51 -5.23 1.58
N MET A 76 16.45 -5.80 1.00
CA MET A 76 15.32 -5.07 0.40
C MET A 76 14.17 -4.77 1.36
N GLN A 77 14.35 -4.94 2.67
CA GLN A 77 13.23 -4.82 3.62
C GLN A 77 12.67 -3.40 3.71
N GLY A 78 11.34 -3.32 3.77
CA GLY A 78 10.64 -2.08 4.11
C GLY A 78 10.53 -1.09 2.96
N LEU A 79 10.68 -1.57 1.72
CA LEU A 79 10.44 -0.78 0.52
C LEU A 79 8.94 -0.60 0.33
N THR A 80 8.44 0.62 0.57
CA THR A 80 7.01 0.91 0.42
C THR A 80 6.74 2.18 -0.37
N VAL A 81 5.76 2.11 -1.28
CA VAL A 81 5.21 3.27 -1.99
C VAL A 81 3.85 3.63 -1.42
N GLU A 82 3.63 4.91 -1.13
CA GLU A 82 2.37 5.39 -0.58
C GLU A 82 1.33 5.72 -1.66
N VAL A 83 0.13 5.16 -1.47
CA VAL A 83 -1.09 5.50 -2.24
C VAL A 83 -1.97 6.36 -1.34
N ASN A 84 -2.30 7.56 -1.80
CA ASN A 84 -3.27 8.42 -1.15
C ASN A 84 -4.65 8.24 -1.75
N LEU A 85 -5.65 8.18 -0.89
CA LEU A 85 -7.06 8.20 -1.23
C LEU A 85 -7.74 9.30 -0.39
N THR A 86 -8.32 10.29 -1.06
CA THR A 86 -9.16 11.30 -0.43
C THR A 86 -10.60 11.00 -0.78
N LEU A 87 -11.46 10.95 0.24
CA LEU A 87 -12.90 10.82 0.11
C LEU A 87 -13.56 12.07 0.70
N GLU A 88 -14.38 12.74 -0.10
CA GLU A 88 -15.16 13.90 0.31
C GLU A 88 -16.65 13.59 0.16
N GLN A 89 -17.36 13.45 1.27
CA GLN A 89 -18.80 13.19 1.25
C GLN A 89 -19.58 14.42 0.79
N THR A 90 -20.39 14.26 -0.27
CA THR A 90 -21.29 15.31 -0.79
C THR A 90 -22.75 15.01 -0.46
N ALA A 91 -23.10 13.74 -0.21
CA ALA A 91 -24.40 13.29 0.27
C ALA A 91 -24.26 12.04 1.15
N ARG A 92 -25.35 11.59 1.77
CA ARG A 92 -25.35 10.53 2.81
C ARG A 92 -24.56 9.26 2.44
N GLU A 93 -24.59 8.86 1.17
CA GLU A 93 -23.99 7.62 0.66
C GLU A 93 -23.21 7.91 -0.64
N GLN A 94 -22.78 9.16 -0.85
CA GLN A 94 -22.15 9.60 -2.09
C GLN A 94 -21.14 10.70 -1.84
N GLY A 95 -20.15 10.81 -2.71
CA GLY A 95 -19.13 11.83 -2.60
C GLY A 95 -18.23 11.91 -3.82
N MET A 96 -17.17 12.69 -3.69
CA MET A 96 -16.08 12.74 -4.64
C MET A 96 -14.87 12.00 -4.05
N PHE A 97 -14.10 11.36 -4.92
CA PHE A 97 -12.82 10.76 -4.53
C PHE A 97 -11.68 11.25 -5.42
N SER A 98 -10.48 11.21 -4.87
CA SER A 98 -9.23 11.33 -5.61
C SER A 98 -8.23 10.33 -5.04
N CYS A 99 -7.56 9.60 -5.91
CA CYS A 99 -6.54 8.63 -5.61
C CYS A 99 -5.27 9.00 -6.38
N ASN A 100 -4.12 8.90 -5.73
CA ASN A 100 -2.83 9.11 -6.39
C ASN A 100 -1.69 8.36 -5.70
N ILE A 101 -0.70 7.97 -6.48
CA ILE A 101 0.62 7.59 -6.01
C ILE A 101 1.39 8.86 -5.60
N ARG A 102 1.94 8.85 -4.39
CA ARG A 102 2.81 9.94 -3.94
C ARG A 102 4.17 9.84 -4.62
N SER A 103 4.46 10.74 -5.57
CA SER A 103 5.74 10.75 -6.30
C SER A 103 6.96 10.83 -5.37
N GLU A 104 6.90 11.64 -4.31
CA GLU A 104 7.97 11.72 -3.30
C GLU A 104 8.22 10.39 -2.59
N SER A 105 7.15 9.63 -2.30
CA SER A 105 7.27 8.30 -1.70
C SER A 105 7.85 7.29 -2.68
N TYR A 106 7.49 7.39 -3.96
CA TYR A 106 8.06 6.57 -5.02
C TYR A 106 9.56 6.83 -5.17
N ASP A 107 9.98 8.09 -5.28
CA ASP A 107 11.38 8.47 -5.45
C ASP A 107 12.24 8.00 -4.26
N ALA A 108 11.73 8.17 -3.03
CA ALA A 108 12.39 7.68 -1.83
C ALA A 108 12.51 6.15 -1.80
N CYS A 109 11.43 5.43 -2.16
CA CYS A 109 11.44 3.97 -2.24
C CYS A 109 12.39 3.47 -3.33
N ASN A 110 12.40 4.12 -4.49
CA ASN A 110 13.28 3.78 -5.61
C ASN A 110 14.75 3.98 -5.23
N GLN A 111 15.09 5.11 -4.62
CA GLN A 111 16.44 5.37 -4.11
C GLN A 111 16.86 4.30 -3.08
N ALA A 112 16.01 4.01 -2.09
CA ALA A 112 16.29 3.01 -1.06
C ALA A 112 16.49 1.61 -1.66
N ALA A 113 15.71 1.23 -2.69
CA ALA A 113 15.86 -0.04 -3.39
C ALA A 113 17.24 -0.17 -4.04
N TYR A 114 17.73 0.87 -4.72
CA TYR A 114 19.06 0.84 -5.34
C TYR A 114 20.21 0.93 -4.32
N GLU A 115 20.02 1.61 -3.19
CA GLU A 115 21.00 1.60 -2.09
C GLU A 115 21.12 0.21 -1.46
N ALA A 116 19.99 -0.45 -1.22
CA ALA A 116 19.96 -1.84 -0.77
C ALA A 116 20.61 -2.78 -1.78
N PHE A 117 20.31 -2.59 -3.06
CA PHE A 117 20.90 -3.38 -4.14
C PHE A 117 22.43 -3.20 -4.24
N ALA A 118 22.90 -1.96 -4.12
CA ALA A 118 24.33 -1.65 -4.09
C ALA A 118 25.03 -2.37 -2.94
N GLY A 119 24.41 -2.43 -1.75
CA GLY A 119 24.94 -3.18 -0.62
C GLY A 119 25.17 -4.66 -0.93
N ALA A 120 24.19 -5.33 -1.54
CA ALA A 120 24.33 -6.73 -1.95
C ALA A 120 25.41 -6.91 -3.04
N PHE A 121 25.45 -6.00 -4.02
CA PHE A 121 26.44 -6.02 -5.10
C PHE A 121 27.88 -5.85 -4.57
N GLU A 122 28.10 -4.90 -3.68
CA GLU A 122 29.41 -4.64 -3.06
C GLU A 122 29.90 -5.84 -2.23
N ASP A 123 29.02 -6.46 -1.44
CA ASP A 123 29.38 -7.61 -0.62
C ASP A 123 29.80 -8.81 -1.50
N LEU A 124 29.12 -9.02 -2.63
CA LEU A 124 29.52 -10.01 -3.63
C LEU A 124 30.87 -9.67 -4.30
N LEU A 125 31.07 -8.40 -4.65
CA LEU A 125 32.32 -7.93 -5.24
C LEU A 125 33.50 -8.12 -4.26
N ILE A 126 33.32 -7.81 -2.97
CA ILE A 126 34.29 -8.05 -1.91
C ILE A 126 34.67 -9.53 -1.84
N GLU A 127 33.69 -10.43 -1.84
CA GLU A 127 33.96 -11.86 -1.83
C GLU A 127 34.79 -12.31 -3.04
N ARG A 128 34.48 -11.79 -4.22
CA ARG A 128 35.21 -12.13 -5.45
C ARG A 128 36.63 -11.61 -5.45
N LEU A 129 36.83 -10.36 -5.07
CA LEU A 129 38.16 -9.77 -4.96
C LEU A 129 39.03 -10.57 -3.99
N LYS A 130 38.47 -10.99 -2.85
CA LYS A 130 39.15 -11.88 -1.90
C LYS A 130 39.51 -13.23 -2.53
N LYS A 131 38.57 -13.88 -3.24
CA LYS A 131 38.80 -15.15 -3.93
C LYS A 131 39.83 -15.03 -5.06
N ALA A 132 39.91 -13.87 -5.72
CA ALA A 132 40.88 -13.56 -6.77
C ALA A 132 42.27 -13.17 -6.24
N GLY A 133 42.45 -13.07 -4.91
CA GLY A 133 43.73 -12.67 -4.31
C GLY A 133 44.04 -11.19 -4.46
N TYR A 134 43.01 -10.34 -4.59
CA TYR A 134 43.17 -8.89 -4.62
C TYR A 134 43.77 -8.39 -3.29
N SER A 135 44.81 -7.56 -3.38
CA SER A 135 45.58 -7.09 -2.22
C SER A 135 45.21 -5.68 -1.76
N GLY A 136 44.26 -5.02 -2.43
CA GLY A 136 43.79 -3.69 -2.05
C GLY A 136 42.80 -3.72 -0.88
N GLY A 137 42.29 -2.53 -0.51
CA GLY A 137 41.25 -2.41 0.52
C GLY A 137 39.96 -3.10 0.10
N THR A 138 39.33 -3.82 1.03
CA THR A 138 38.04 -4.52 0.82
C THR A 138 36.97 -4.07 1.81
N ASP A 139 37.16 -2.92 2.44
CA ASP A 139 36.10 -2.22 3.16
C ASP A 139 35.20 -1.46 2.17
N LYS A 140 33.99 -1.09 2.60
CA LYS A 140 32.98 -0.48 1.71
C LYS A 140 33.47 0.80 1.02
N GLU A 141 34.23 1.65 1.72
CA GLU A 141 34.74 2.90 1.14
C GLU A 141 35.80 2.63 0.06
N SER A 142 36.71 1.68 0.31
CA SER A 142 37.69 1.25 -0.69
C SER A 142 37.03 0.63 -1.93
N ILE A 143 35.96 -0.14 -1.74
CA ILE A 143 35.21 -0.78 -2.83
C ILE A 143 34.45 0.28 -3.64
N GLU A 144 33.76 1.20 -2.98
CA GLU A 144 33.07 2.29 -3.66
C GLU A 144 34.03 3.18 -4.45
N THR A 145 35.22 3.43 -3.90
CA THR A 145 36.30 4.12 -4.62
C THR A 145 36.73 3.34 -5.85
N LEU A 146 36.96 2.02 -5.71
CA LEU A 146 37.35 1.16 -6.83
C LEU A 146 36.27 1.13 -7.93
N VAL A 147 35.00 1.04 -7.57
CA VAL A 147 33.87 1.10 -8.51
C VAL A 147 33.86 2.46 -9.21
N THR A 148 33.97 3.55 -8.45
CA THR A 148 33.98 4.91 -9.02
C THR A 148 35.15 5.12 -9.96
N GLU A 149 36.35 4.65 -9.62
CA GLU A 149 37.53 4.73 -10.49
C GLU A 149 37.39 3.86 -11.75
N THR A 150 36.72 2.71 -11.64
CA THR A 150 36.57 1.75 -12.75
C THR A 150 35.47 2.16 -13.72
N PHE A 151 34.30 2.53 -13.20
CA PHE A 151 33.10 2.83 -13.98
C PHE A 151 32.86 4.32 -14.18
N GLY A 152 33.60 5.18 -13.48
CA GLY A 152 33.47 6.63 -13.55
C GLY A 152 32.28 7.20 -12.78
N MET A 153 31.59 6.39 -11.97
CA MET A 153 30.43 6.79 -11.17
C MET A 153 30.22 5.90 -9.94
N PRO A 154 29.52 6.40 -8.91
CA PRO A 154 29.16 5.63 -7.71
C PRO A 154 28.38 4.34 -8.01
N THR A 155 28.47 3.34 -7.14
CA THR A 155 27.79 2.03 -7.32
C THR A 155 26.29 2.21 -7.55
N VAL A 156 25.63 3.01 -6.72
CA VAL A 156 24.18 3.28 -6.85
C VAL A 156 23.84 3.89 -8.21
N SER A 157 24.60 4.90 -8.65
CA SER A 157 24.39 5.54 -9.96
C SER A 157 24.63 4.58 -11.13
N TYR A 158 25.65 3.72 -11.01
CA TYR A 158 25.91 2.67 -11.97
C TYR A 158 24.72 1.71 -12.08
N LEU A 159 24.23 1.18 -10.96
CA LEU A 159 23.10 0.25 -10.94
C LEU A 159 21.79 0.89 -11.39
N MET A 160 21.54 2.17 -11.09
CA MET A 160 20.39 2.89 -11.63
C MET A 160 20.44 3.04 -13.16
N SER A 161 21.64 3.13 -13.74
CA SER A 161 21.81 3.34 -15.19
C SER A 161 21.88 2.04 -16.00
N CYS A 162 22.44 0.98 -15.41
CA CYS A 162 22.79 -0.26 -16.09
C CYS A 162 22.11 -1.50 -15.50
N GLY A 163 21.57 -1.40 -14.29
CA GLY A 163 20.87 -2.48 -13.60
C GLY A 163 19.43 -2.66 -14.07
N PRO A 164 18.70 -3.61 -13.46
CA PRO A 164 17.32 -3.87 -13.80
C PRO A 164 16.42 -2.82 -13.15
N GLN A 165 15.21 -2.66 -13.70
CA GLN A 165 14.20 -1.80 -13.11
C GLN A 165 13.60 -2.47 -11.86
N LEU A 166 14.10 -2.11 -10.67
CA LEU A 166 13.74 -2.78 -9.40
C LEU A 166 12.26 -2.61 -9.00
N LEU A 167 11.67 -1.47 -9.35
CA LEU A 167 10.27 -1.14 -9.06
C LEU A 167 9.47 -1.03 -10.37
N PRO A 168 8.15 -1.26 -10.37
CA PRO A 168 7.31 -0.87 -11.51
C PRO A 168 7.50 0.62 -11.79
N SER A 169 7.33 1.06 -13.04
CA SER A 169 7.53 2.49 -13.32
C SER A 169 6.48 3.31 -12.57
N LEU A 170 6.81 4.56 -12.25
CA LEU A 170 5.81 5.47 -11.67
C LEU A 170 4.59 5.58 -12.59
N GLU A 171 4.78 5.58 -13.90
CA GLU A 171 3.69 5.59 -14.88
C GLU A 171 2.80 4.34 -14.77
N ASP A 172 3.38 3.14 -14.61
CA ASP A 172 2.63 1.90 -14.44
C ASP A 172 1.82 1.92 -13.13
N LEU A 173 2.43 2.39 -12.03
CA LEU A 173 1.74 2.54 -10.75
C LEU A 173 0.62 3.57 -10.83
N GLN A 174 0.86 4.72 -11.47
CA GLN A 174 -0.17 5.74 -11.67
C GLN A 174 -1.30 5.23 -12.56
N ALA A 175 -1.00 4.49 -13.62
CA ALA A 175 -2.01 3.87 -14.47
C ALA A 175 -2.91 2.89 -13.70
N GLN A 176 -2.38 2.23 -12.67
CA GLN A 176 -3.11 1.28 -11.83
C GLN A 176 -3.90 1.93 -10.69
N TYR A 177 -3.33 2.95 -10.03
CA TYR A 177 -3.86 3.48 -8.76
C TYR A 177 -4.38 4.91 -8.83
N ASP A 178 -3.92 5.76 -9.75
CA ASP A 178 -4.40 7.14 -9.82
C ASP A 178 -5.85 7.18 -10.31
N GLY A 179 -6.57 8.24 -9.94
CA GLY A 179 -7.90 8.50 -10.48
C GLY A 179 -8.74 9.43 -9.64
N SER A 180 -9.78 9.97 -10.26
CA SER A 180 -10.77 10.81 -9.59
C SER A 180 -12.15 10.56 -10.14
N GLY A 181 -13.15 10.94 -9.36
CA GLY A 181 -14.54 10.97 -9.80
C GLY A 181 -15.51 10.90 -8.64
N ALA A 182 -16.69 10.36 -8.89
CA ALA A 182 -17.73 10.21 -7.88
C ALA A 182 -17.66 8.83 -7.24
N TYR A 183 -18.04 8.72 -5.97
CA TYR A 183 -18.26 7.43 -5.33
C TYR A 183 -19.66 7.34 -4.75
N THR A 184 -20.14 6.11 -4.62
CA THR A 184 -21.36 5.76 -3.89
C THR A 184 -21.12 4.59 -2.96
N THR A 185 -21.82 4.54 -1.82
CA THR A 185 -21.74 3.43 -0.87
C THR A 185 -23.11 2.77 -0.65
N GLU A 186 -23.17 1.45 -0.72
CA GLU A 186 -24.38 0.68 -0.47
C GLU A 186 -24.02 -0.63 0.25
N GLU A 187 -24.64 -0.89 1.41
CA GLU A 187 -24.52 -2.17 2.14
C GLU A 187 -23.07 -2.69 2.38
N GLY A 188 -22.09 -1.80 2.55
CA GLY A 188 -20.67 -2.19 2.74
C GLY A 188 -19.86 -2.34 1.45
N VAL A 189 -20.44 -1.92 0.32
CA VAL A 189 -19.80 -1.83 -0.99
C VAL A 189 -19.53 -0.36 -1.32
N LEU A 190 -18.33 -0.08 -1.79
CA LEU A 190 -17.88 1.20 -2.34
C LEU A 190 -17.80 1.04 -3.86
N ILE A 191 -18.54 1.88 -4.57
CA ILE A 191 -18.51 1.95 -6.03
C ILE A 191 -17.89 3.28 -6.41
N ARG A 192 -16.69 3.25 -7.00
CA ARG A 192 -15.97 4.42 -7.52
C ARG A 192 -16.20 4.53 -9.03
N GLN A 193 -16.81 5.62 -9.47
CA GLN A 193 -17.01 5.96 -10.88
C GLN A 193 -15.95 6.98 -11.28
N PHE A 194 -15.09 6.60 -12.23
CA PHE A 194 -13.98 7.44 -12.66
C PHE A 194 -14.46 8.45 -13.71
N ASP A 195 -13.84 9.63 -13.70
CA ASP A 195 -14.08 10.64 -14.73
C ASP A 195 -13.68 10.15 -16.14
N ASP A 196 -14.19 10.80 -17.19
CA ASP A 196 -13.88 10.44 -18.58
C ASP A 196 -12.36 10.49 -18.84
N GLY A 197 -11.79 9.39 -19.35
CA GLY A 197 -10.36 9.27 -19.67
C GLY A 197 -9.63 8.09 -19.02
N TRP A 198 -10.27 7.42 -18.06
CA TRP A 198 -9.74 6.22 -17.42
C TRP A 198 -10.12 4.93 -18.17
N GLN A 199 -9.25 3.91 -18.13
CA GLN A 199 -9.53 2.60 -18.75
C GLN A 199 -10.68 1.86 -18.04
N VAL A 200 -10.86 2.10 -16.74
CA VAL A 200 -11.91 1.53 -15.92
C VAL A 200 -12.96 2.62 -15.64
N SER A 201 -14.19 2.41 -16.10
CA SER A 201 -15.29 3.36 -15.88
C SER A 201 -15.86 3.30 -14.46
N ALA A 202 -15.84 2.12 -13.83
CA ALA A 202 -16.28 1.93 -12.47
C ALA A 202 -15.52 0.79 -11.78
N LYS A 203 -15.19 0.99 -10.50
CA LYS A 203 -14.56 0.00 -9.64
C LYS A 203 -15.46 -0.30 -8.45
N THR A 204 -15.70 -1.57 -8.17
CA THR A 204 -16.57 -2.04 -7.08
C THR A 204 -15.71 -2.78 -6.05
N GLU A 205 -15.73 -2.29 -4.82
CA GLU A 205 -14.88 -2.76 -3.73
C GLU A 205 -15.75 -2.99 -2.48
N TYR A 206 -15.51 -4.07 -1.76
CA TYR A 206 -16.02 -4.20 -0.39
C TYR A 206 -15.16 -3.33 0.52
N TYR A 207 -15.80 -2.62 1.45
CA TYR A 207 -15.08 -1.81 2.42
C TYR A 207 -15.41 -2.23 3.86
N LEU A 208 -14.38 -2.23 4.70
CA LEU A 208 -14.52 -2.33 6.14
C LEU A 208 -13.80 -1.14 6.77
N ARG A 209 -14.57 -0.24 7.37
CA ARG A 209 -14.01 0.81 8.22
C ARG A 209 -14.06 0.37 9.68
N LYS A 210 -12.95 0.59 10.38
CA LYS A 210 -12.88 0.52 11.83
C LYS A 210 -11.92 1.57 12.34
N ASP A 211 -12.42 2.51 13.13
CA ASP A 211 -11.64 3.62 13.68
C ASP A 211 -10.93 4.42 12.56
N ASN A 212 -9.60 4.41 12.56
CA ASN A 212 -8.72 5.09 11.59
C ASN A 212 -8.22 4.14 10.49
N THR A 213 -8.81 2.95 10.37
CA THR A 213 -8.43 1.97 9.35
C THR A 213 -9.59 1.75 8.39
N LEU A 214 -9.27 1.80 7.10
CA LEU A 214 -10.17 1.48 6.00
C LEU A 214 -9.54 0.34 5.20
N LEU A 215 -10.21 -0.80 5.15
CA LEU A 215 -9.82 -1.92 4.32
C LEU A 215 -10.68 -1.90 3.06
N LEU A 216 -10.05 -1.92 1.89
CA LEU A 216 -10.70 -2.06 0.59
C LEU A 216 -10.28 -3.38 -0.05
N SER A 217 -11.25 -4.16 -0.50
CA SER A 217 -11.01 -5.43 -1.19
C SER A 217 -11.89 -5.56 -2.43
N GLU A 218 -11.31 -5.97 -3.54
CA GLU A 218 -12.07 -6.25 -4.76
C GLU A 218 -12.90 -7.54 -4.64
N GLU A 219 -14.00 -7.61 -5.38
CA GLU A 219 -14.91 -8.77 -5.39
C GLU A 219 -14.26 -10.04 -5.97
N ALA A 220 -13.26 -9.89 -6.83
CA ALA A 220 -12.40 -10.99 -7.25
C ALA A 220 -11.32 -11.21 -6.18
N GLY A 221 -11.56 -12.13 -5.24
CA GLY A 221 -10.71 -12.46 -4.09
C GLY A 221 -9.32 -13.06 -4.41
N TYR A 222 -8.59 -12.47 -5.37
CA TYR A 222 -7.24 -12.83 -5.78
C TYR A 222 -6.21 -11.73 -5.49
N GLU A 223 -6.64 -10.51 -5.12
CA GLU A 223 -5.74 -9.44 -4.68
C GLU A 223 -5.81 -9.26 -3.16
N CYS A 224 -4.63 -9.06 -2.55
CA CYS A 224 -4.52 -8.77 -1.12
C CYS A 224 -5.25 -7.44 -0.82
N PRO A 225 -6.12 -7.38 0.20
CA PRO A 225 -6.87 -6.18 0.49
C PRO A 225 -5.94 -5.00 0.82
N MET A 226 -6.24 -3.84 0.24
CA MET A 226 -5.50 -2.62 0.52
C MET A 226 -5.94 -2.05 1.88
N ILE A 227 -4.96 -1.86 2.76
CA ILE A 227 -5.18 -1.29 4.09
C ILE A 227 -4.77 0.17 4.08
N TYR A 228 -5.77 1.03 4.23
CA TYR A 228 -5.60 2.47 4.32
C TYR A 228 -5.70 2.95 5.78
N ILE A 229 -4.86 3.91 6.14
CA ILE A 229 -4.82 4.56 7.44
C ILE A 229 -5.19 6.03 7.28
N LEU A 230 -6.15 6.50 8.09
CA LEU A 230 -6.60 7.89 8.14
C LEU A 230 -5.46 8.79 8.64
N GLN A 231 -5.20 9.89 7.91
CA GLN A 231 -4.20 10.92 8.24
C GLN A 231 -4.75 12.02 9.15
#